data_AF-A0A2D0ISC2-F1
#
_entry.id   AF-A0A2D0ISC2-F1
#
_cell.length_a   1.000
_cell.length_b   1.000
_cell.length_c   1.000
_cell.angle_alpha   90.00
_cell.angle_beta   90.00
_cell.angle_gamma   90.00
#
_symmetry.space_group_name_H-M   'P 1'
#
loop_
_entity.id
_entity.type
_entity.pdbx_description
1 polymer ?
#
loop_
_entity_poly.entity_id
_entity_poly.type
_entity_poly.pdbx_seq_one_letter_code
_entity_poly.pdbx_strand_id
1 'polypeptide(L)'
;MSSAKPQVIIVGSGINSLVCAALLAIWGRSVLVLERNAIPGGCIRTEELFPGYTHDVFSCWYPLFLNSPAYQVLKPALEKVGLEFIHSDYSTEWQGNRLKAEYSGFGFAV
;
A
#
# COMPACT_ATOMS: atom_id res chain seq x y z
N MET A 1 26.41 13.12 16.30
CA MET A 1 26.29 12.17 15.17
C MET A 1 26.34 12.97 13.88
N SER A 2 27.42 12.89 13.11
CA SER A 2 27.48 13.55 11.80
C SER A 2 26.50 12.83 10.87
N SER A 3 25.32 13.42 10.66
CA SER A 3 24.33 12.87 9.72
C SER A 3 24.92 12.94 8.32
N ALA A 4 25.34 11.81 7.77
CA ALA A 4 25.71 11.73 6.35
C ALA A 4 24.53 12.26 5.52
N LYS A 5 24.80 13.15 4.58
CA LYS A 5 23.76 13.68 3.69
C LYS A 5 23.13 12.53 2.91
N PRO A 6 21.80 12.47 2.79
CA PRO A 6 21.14 11.44 2.00
C PRO A 6 21.60 11.54 0.54
N GLN A 7 21.81 10.39 -0.09
CA GLN A 7 22.21 10.33 -1.50
C GLN A 7 21.02 10.59 -2.42
N VAL A 8 19.82 10.22 -1.96
CA VAL A 8 18.57 10.40 -2.70
C VAL A 8 17.57 11.11 -1.80
N ILE A 9 16.94 12.16 -2.33
CA ILE A 9 15.84 12.87 -1.67
C ILE A 9 14.59 12.65 -2.52
N ILE A 10 13.53 12.16 -1.89
CA ILE A 10 12.23 11.94 -2.53
C ILE A 10 11.23 12.90 -1.88
N VAL A 11 10.49 13.65 -2.69
CA VAL A 11 9.47 14.59 -2.21
C VAL A 11 8.09 13.98 -2.44
N GLY A 12 7.30 13.91 -1.37
CA GLY A 12 6.01 13.24 -1.31
C GLY A 12 6.12 11.78 -0.87
N SER A 13 5.20 11.36 -0.01
CA SER A 13 5.15 10.00 0.56
C SER A 13 4.00 9.15 0.01
N GLY A 14 3.61 9.33 -1.25
CA GLY A 14 2.66 8.43 -1.90
C GLY A 14 3.24 7.03 -2.13
N ILE A 15 2.38 6.07 -2.48
CA ILE A 15 2.77 4.66 -2.65
C ILE A 15 3.98 4.47 -3.58
N ASN A 16 4.01 5.16 -4.72
CA ASN A 16 5.13 5.05 -5.67
C ASN A 16 6.45 5.54 -5.05
N SER A 17 6.40 6.65 -4.32
CA SER A 17 7.56 7.23 -3.64
C SER A 17 8.06 6.32 -2.52
N LEU A 18 7.16 5.78 -1.70
CA LEU A 18 7.52 4.89 -0.60
C LEU A 18 8.07 3.54 -1.10
N VAL A 19 7.49 2.99 -2.17
CA VAL A 19 8.02 1.78 -2.81
C VAL A 19 9.42 2.02 -3.37
N CYS A 20 9.62 3.14 -4.08
CA CYS A 20 10.95 3.53 -4.58
C CYS A 20 11.96 3.70 -3.44
N ALA A 21 11.59 4.42 -2.38
CA ALA A 21 12.43 4.64 -1.22
C ALA A 21 12.82 3.31 -0.54
N ALA A 22 11.85 2.41 -0.36
CA ALA A 22 12.08 1.11 0.26
C ALA A 22 13.05 0.24 -0.56
N LEU A 23 12.87 0.18 -1.88
CA LEU A 23 13.77 -0.56 -2.76
C LEU A 23 15.20 0.01 -2.74
N LEU A 24 15.34 1.34 -2.81
CA LEU A 24 16.64 2.00 -2.71
C LEU A 24 17.33 1.73 -1.36
N ALA A 25 16.55 1.75 -0.27
CA ALA A 25 17.06 1.45 1.07
C ALA A 25 17.51 -0.02 1.19
N ILE A 26 16.75 -0.98 0.64
CA ILE A 26 17.15 -2.40 0.56
C ILE A 26 18.46 -2.56 -0.23
N TRP A 27 18.67 -1.76 -1.28
CA TRP A 27 19.92 -1.72 -2.04
C TRP A 27 21.04 -0.90 -1.39
N GLY A 28 20.90 -0.54 -0.11
CA GLY A 28 21.95 0.12 0.68
C GLY A 28 22.14 1.60 0.38
N ARG A 29 21.16 2.26 -0.25
CA ARG A 29 21.19 3.72 -0.46
C ARG A 29 20.64 4.46 0.75
N SER A 30 21.26 5.58 1.10
CA SER A 30 20.69 6.53 2.06
C SER A 30 19.63 7.39 1.38
N VAL A 31 18.38 7.26 1.82
CA VAL A 31 17.22 7.93 1.23
C VAL A 31 16.54 8.80 2.30
N LEU A 32 16.17 10.02 1.94
CA LEU A 32 15.32 10.90 2.73
C LEU A 32 14.00 11.13 1.98
N VAL A 33 12.87 10.80 2.62
CA VAL A 33 11.54 11.10 2.11
C VAL A 33 11.00 12.33 2.85
N LEU A 34 10.59 13.34 2.10
CA LEU A 34 9.99 14.56 2.63
C LEU A 34 8.50 14.56 2.35
N GLU A 35 7.68 14.69 3.40
CA GLU A 35 6.23 14.79 3.29
C GLU A 35 5.77 16.11 3.90
N ARG A 36 4.80 16.76 3.26
CA ARG A 36 4.19 18.00 3.76
C ARG A 36 3.20 17.71 4.89
N ASN A 37 2.47 16.61 4.78
CA ASN A 37 1.45 16.21 5.73
C ASN A 37 2.06 15.58 7.00
N ALA A 38 1.32 15.62 8.11
CA ALA A 38 1.77 15.05 9.38
C ALA A 38 1.92 13.51 9.33
N ILE A 39 1.09 12.86 8.50
CA ILE A 39 1.07 11.40 8.33
C ILE A 39 1.52 11.09 6.91
N PRO A 40 2.44 10.13 6.69
CA PRO A 40 2.89 9.70 5.37
C PRO A 40 1.93 8.71 4.71
N GLY A 41 1.99 8.55 3.38
CA GLY A 41 1.24 7.54 2.60
C GLY A 41 0.39 8.07 1.43
N GLY A 42 0.37 9.40 1.20
CA GLY A 42 -0.44 10.02 0.14
C GLY A 42 -1.91 9.62 0.20
N CYS A 43 -2.40 8.96 -0.85
CA CYS A 43 -3.79 8.47 -0.97
C CYS A 43 -4.03 7.08 -0.34
N ILE A 44 -3.11 6.61 0.51
CA ILE A 44 -3.31 5.44 1.37
C ILE A 44 -3.56 5.98 2.77
N ARG A 45 -4.83 6.14 3.14
CA ARG A 45 -5.24 6.76 4.40
C ARG A 45 -6.42 6.01 4.97
N THR A 46 -6.27 5.61 6.22
CA THR A 46 -7.31 5.02 7.04
C THR A 46 -7.59 5.99 8.18
N GLU A 47 -8.85 6.37 8.35
CA GLU A 47 -9.30 7.30 9.40
C GLU A 47 -10.57 6.78 10.06
N GLU A 48 -10.77 7.07 11.34
CA GLU A 48 -12.02 6.80 12.04
C GLU A 48 -12.99 7.97 11.82
N LEU A 49 -13.93 7.80 10.88
CA LEU A 49 -14.92 8.83 10.57
C LEU A 49 -16.15 8.77 11.51
N PHE A 50 -16.43 7.59 12.05
CA PHE A 50 -17.54 7.34 12.98
C PHE A 50 -17.04 6.46 14.13
N PRO A 51 -17.51 6.68 15.37
CA PRO A 51 -17.04 5.91 16.53
C PRO A 51 -17.15 4.40 16.32
N GLY A 52 -16.02 3.70 16.45
CA GLY A 52 -15.91 2.26 16.27
C GLY A 52 -15.74 1.79 14.81
N TYR A 53 -15.64 2.70 13.83
CA TYR A 53 -15.52 2.36 12.42
C TYR A 53 -14.37 3.09 11.71
N THR A 54 -13.37 2.33 11.29
CA THR A 54 -12.26 2.80 10.47
C THR A 54 -12.60 2.70 8.99
N HIS A 55 -12.24 3.72 8.23
CA HIS A 55 -12.53 3.82 6.80
C HIS A 55 -11.27 4.18 6.04
N ASP A 56 -11.07 3.55 4.89
CA ASP A 56 -10.14 4.07 3.90
C ASP A 56 -10.79 5.27 3.21
N VAL A 57 -10.28 6.47 3.48
CA VAL A 57 -10.85 7.73 2.96
C VAL A 57 -10.47 8.00 1.51
N PHE A 58 -9.50 7.26 0.97
CA PHE A 58 -9.00 7.39 -0.40
C PHE A 58 -8.90 6.02 -1.09
N SER A 59 -7.71 5.59 -1.51
CA SER A 59 -7.52 4.31 -2.20
C SER A 59 -7.61 3.16 -1.20
N CYS A 60 -8.32 2.09 -1.57
CA CYS A 60 -8.43 0.86 -0.79
C CYS A 60 -8.10 -0.39 -1.64
N TRP A 61 -7.69 -0.20 -2.90
CA TRP A 61 -7.48 -1.29 -3.85
C TRP A 61 -6.15 -1.16 -4.57
N TYR A 62 -5.29 -2.18 -4.42
CA TYR A 62 -3.88 -2.12 -4.82
C TYR A 62 -3.43 -3.24 -5.80
N PRO A 63 -4.22 -3.63 -6.81
CA PRO A 63 -3.87 -4.74 -7.70
C PRO A 63 -2.57 -4.49 -8.46
N LEU A 64 -2.30 -3.24 -8.86
CA LEU A 64 -1.07 -2.89 -9.57
C LEU A 64 0.18 -3.05 -8.68
N PHE A 65 0.06 -2.78 -7.37
CA PHE A 65 1.15 -2.98 -6.44
C PHE A 65 1.37 -4.47 -6.20
N LEU A 66 0.31 -5.21 -5.88
CA LEU A 66 0.38 -6.66 -5.60
C LEU A 66 0.96 -7.48 -6.77
N ASN A 67 0.63 -7.09 -8.00
CA ASN A 67 1.15 -7.75 -9.21
C ASN A 67 2.50 -7.22 -9.67
N SER A 68 3.09 -6.24 -8.97
CA SER A 68 4.38 -5.67 -9.36
C SER A 68 5.57 -6.52 -8.91
N PRO A 69 6.70 -6.50 -9.63
CA PRO A 69 7.96 -7.08 -9.17
C PRO A 69 8.46 -6.44 -7.85
N ALA A 70 8.14 -5.17 -7.62
CA ALA A 70 8.50 -4.46 -6.41
C ALA A 70 7.86 -5.10 -5.17
N TYR A 71 6.58 -5.50 -5.24
CA TYR A 71 5.92 -6.18 -4.14
C TYR A 71 6.59 -7.52 -3.82
N GLN A 72 7.04 -8.28 -4.81
CA GLN A 72 7.74 -9.55 -4.55
C GLN A 72 9.03 -9.36 -3.74
N VAL A 73 9.75 -8.26 -3.98
CA VAL A 73 10.95 -7.91 -3.19
C VAL A 73 10.58 -7.43 -1.79
N LEU A 74 9.50 -6.64 -1.67
CA LEU A 74 9.10 -6.02 -0.41
C LEU A 74 8.30 -6.95 0.51
N LYS A 75 7.62 -7.96 -0.04
CA LYS A 75 6.69 -8.85 0.65
C LYS A 75 7.25 -9.42 1.96
N PRO A 76 8.47 -9.99 2.02
CA PRO A 76 8.99 -10.53 3.27
C PRO A 76 9.13 -9.47 4.38
N ALA A 77 9.50 -8.24 4.02
CA ALA A 77 9.62 -7.14 4.98
C ALA A 77 8.24 -6.63 5.43
N LEU A 78 7.28 -6.59 4.52
CA LEU A 78 5.90 -6.19 4.79
C LEU A 78 5.17 -7.20 5.69
N GLU A 79 5.30 -8.50 5.41
CA GLU A 79 4.75 -9.57 6.26
C GLU A 79 5.36 -9.55 7.66
N LYS A 80 6.67 -9.26 7.77
CA LYS A 80 7.35 -9.14 9.07
C LYS A 80 6.79 -8.02 9.95
N VAL A 81 6.27 -6.94 9.35
CA VAL A 81 5.61 -5.86 10.08
C VAL A 81 4.08 -6.08 10.22
N GLY A 82 3.59 -7.24 9.80
CA GLY A 82 2.19 -7.65 9.96
C GLY A 82 1.25 -7.15 8.86
N LEU A 83 1.76 -6.70 7.71
CA LEU A 83 0.89 -6.36 6.58
C LEU A 83 0.32 -7.64 5.95
N GLU A 84 -1.00 -7.72 5.91
CA GLU A 84 -1.76 -8.74 5.20
C GLU A 84 -2.70 -8.08 4.20
N PHE A 85 -2.72 -8.60 2.97
CA PHE A 85 -3.70 -8.18 1.97
C PHE A 85 -4.84 -9.18 1.92
N ILE A 86 -6.04 -8.69 2.18
CA ILE A 86 -7.26 -9.49 2.11
C ILE A 86 -7.76 -9.46 0.67
N HIS A 87 -8.15 -10.63 0.17
CA HIS A 87 -8.79 -10.78 -1.12
C HIS A 87 -10.18 -11.38 -0.90
N SER A 88 -11.19 -10.82 -1.57
CA SER A 88 -12.50 -11.48 -1.64
C SER A 88 -12.42 -12.71 -2.51
N ASP A 89 -13.11 -13.79 -2.12
CA ASP A 89 -13.23 -15.00 -2.94
C ASP A 89 -13.98 -14.77 -4.27
N TYR A 90 -14.62 -13.60 -4.40
CA TYR A 90 -15.33 -13.17 -5.58
C TYR A 90 -14.69 -11.92 -6.18
N SER A 91 -14.53 -11.94 -7.50
CA SER A 91 -14.05 -10.81 -8.27
C SER A 91 -15.21 -9.88 -8.65
N THR A 92 -15.14 -8.62 -8.25
CA THR A 92 -16.03 -7.56 -8.77
C THR A 92 -15.46 -6.88 -10.03
N GLU A 93 -14.21 -7.18 -10.38
CA GLU A 93 -13.57 -6.66 -11.59
C GLU A 93 -13.93 -7.49 -12.83
N TRP A 94 -14.01 -6.80 -13.98
CA TRP A 94 -14.20 -7.43 -15.28
C TRP A 94 -12.89 -8.08 -15.73
N GLN A 95 -12.76 -9.40 -15.56
CA GLN A 95 -11.59 -10.18 -16.01
C GLN A 95 -11.63 -10.60 -17.50
N GLY A 96 -12.39 -9.90 -18.36
CA GLY A 96 -12.53 -10.24 -19.78
C GLY A 96 -13.32 -11.53 -20.05
N ASN A 97 -14.34 -11.47 -20.92
CA ASN A 97 -15.22 -12.56 -21.43
C ASN A 97 -15.72 -13.67 -20.48
N ARG A 98 -15.46 -13.59 -19.18
CA ARG A 98 -15.86 -14.57 -18.18
C ARG A 98 -16.40 -13.83 -16.97
N LEU A 99 -17.70 -13.55 -17.01
CA LEU A 99 -18.49 -13.38 -15.80
C LEU A 99 -18.51 -14.75 -15.11
N LYS A 100 -17.70 -14.93 -14.05
CA LYS A 100 -17.99 -15.93 -13.03
C LYS A 100 -18.58 -15.20 -11.84
N ALA A 101 -19.90 -15.01 -11.89
CA ALA A 101 -20.69 -14.68 -10.72
C ALA A 101 -21.48 -15.94 -10.35
N GLU A 102 -20.99 -16.69 -9.36
CA GLU A 102 -21.85 -17.59 -8.58
C GLU A 102 -22.16 -16.85 -7.27
N TYR A 103 -23.42 -16.48 -7.12
CA TYR A 103 -23.95 -15.72 -5.99
C TYR A 103 -24.39 -16.68 -4.89
N SER A 104 -23.73 -16.65 -3.74
CA SER A 104 -24.25 -17.25 -2.51
C SER A 104 -23.84 -16.41 -1.29
N GLY A 105 -24.75 -15.55 -0.82
CA GLY A 105 -24.66 -14.98 0.52
C GLY A 105 -24.07 -13.58 0.58
N PHE A 106 -24.93 -12.63 0.92
CA PHE A 106 -24.58 -11.28 1.31
C PHE A 106 -23.99 -11.32 2.74
N GLY A 107 -22.74 -10.93 2.91
CA GLY A 107 -22.09 -10.79 4.22
C GLY A 107 -21.18 -9.57 4.20
N PHE A 108 -21.62 -8.48 4.83
CA PHE A 108 -20.76 -7.34 5.13
C PHE A 108 -19.70 -7.78 6.15
N ALA A 109 -18.43 -7.68 5.78
CA ALA A 109 -17.33 -7.55 6.73
C ALA A 109 -16.70 -6.17 6.47
N VAL A 110 -16.52 -5.45 7.58
CA VAL A 110 -16.17 -4.03 7.70
C VAL A 110 -14.89 -3.67 6.95
#